data_AF-A0A518IUY1-F1
#
_entry.id   AF-A0A518IUY1-F1
#
_cell.length_a   1.000
_cell.length_b   1.000
_cell.length_c   1.000
_cell.angle_alpha   90.00
_cell.angle_beta   90.00
_cell.angle_gamma   90.00
#
_symmetry.space_group_name_H-M   'P 1'
#
loop_
_entity.id
_entity.type
_entity.pdbx_description
1 polymer ?
#
loop_
_entity_poly.entity_id
_entity_poly.type
_entity_poly.pdbx_seq_one_letter_code
_entity_poly.pdbx_strand_id
1 'polypeptide(L)' 'MPYSFWLPFLSGEPIVREIVAPDGTPCCVEINAFWDDKPNGDIRVILSIDDGGRDALMPYGHDFILSPDGSFVGE' A
#
# COMPACT_ATOMS: atom_id res chain seq x y z
N MET A 1 5.28 -11.02 -0.36
CA MET A 1 6.44 -10.34 0.26
C MET A 1 6.45 -10.70 1.74
N PRO A 2 7.62 -10.84 2.40
CA PRO A 2 7.67 -11.21 3.81
C PRO A 2 7.26 -10.04 4.72
N TYR A 3 6.75 -10.35 5.92
CA TYR A 3 6.40 -9.35 6.93
C TYR A 3 7.53 -8.37 7.26
N SER A 4 8.76 -8.88 7.36
CA SER A 4 9.95 -8.08 7.65
C SER A 4 10.28 -7.02 6.59
N PHE A 5 9.79 -7.18 5.36
CA PHE A 5 9.94 -6.18 4.31
C PHE A 5 9.30 -4.85 4.70
N TRP A 6 8.17 -4.87 5.42
CA TRP A 6 7.36 -3.69 5.71
C TRP A 6 7.88 -2.88 6.90
N LEU A 7 8.63 -3.49 7.81
CA LEU A 7 9.10 -2.84 9.05
C LEU A 7 9.77 -1.46 8.85
N PRO A 8 10.65 -1.26 7.85
CA PRO A 8 11.28 0.04 7.62
C PRO A 8 10.31 1.13 7.13
N PHE A 9 9.14 0.75 6.61
CA PHE A 9 8.15 1.65 6.01
C PHE A 9 7.04 2.06 6.98
N LEU A 10 7.04 1.52 8.21
CA LEU A 10 6.05 1.86 9.24
C LEU A 10 6.30 3.24 9.89
N SER A 11 7.30 4.01 9.42
CA SER A 11 7.57 5.37 9.88
C SER A 11 6.52 6.39 9.42
N GLY A 12 5.55 5.97 8.59
CA GLY A 12 4.46 6.80 8.10
C GLY A 12 4.75 7.55 6.80
N GLU A 13 5.94 7.38 6.23
CA GLU A 13 6.26 7.92 4.91
C GLU A 13 5.83 6.92 3.83
N PRO A 14 4.99 7.33 2.85
CA PRO A 14 4.55 6.43 1.81
C PRO A 14 5.68 6.08 0.83
N ILE A 15 5.59 4.88 0.25
CA ILE A 15 6.36 4.53 -0.94
C ILE A 15 5.61 5.07 -2.16
N VAL A 16 6.19 6.05 -2.83
CA VAL A 16 5.63 6.63 -4.07
C VAL A 16 6.37 6.08 -5.29
N ARG A 17 5.61 5.69 -6.32
CA ARG A 17 6.13 5.20 -7.61
C ARG A 17 5.33 5.77 -8.77
N GLU A 18 6.03 6.34 -9.74
CA GLU A 18 5.44 6.62 -11.05
C GLU A 18 5.55 5.38 -11.92
N ILE A 19 4.43 4.95 -12.50
CA ILE A 19 4.35 3.80 -13.41
C ILE A 19 3.56 4.18 -14.67
N VAL A 20 3.67 3.37 -15.71
CA VAL A 20 2.81 3.46 -16.89
C VAL A 20 1.90 2.23 -16.89
N ALA A 21 0.59 2.46 -16.86
CA ALA A 21 -0.42 1.41 -16.95
C ALA A 21 -0.38 0.71 -18.33
N PRO A 22 -0.96 -0.50 -18.47
CA PRO A 22 -0.91 -1.25 -19.73
C PRO A 22 -1.50 -0.52 -20.95
N ASP A 23 -2.39 0.44 -20.74
CA ASP A 23 -3.01 1.27 -21.77
C ASP A 23 -2.19 2.52 -22.15
N GLY A 24 -1.04 2.73 -21.49
CA GLY A 24 -0.15 3.88 -21.69
C GLY A 24 -0.41 5.05 -20.76
N THR A 25 -1.40 4.97 -19.86
CA THR A 25 -1.70 6.04 -18.90
C THR A 25 -0.62 6.12 -17.83
N PRO A 26 0.02 7.28 -17.60
CA PRO A 26 0.92 7.46 -16.47
C PRO A 26 0.13 7.49 -15.15
N CYS A 27 0.60 6.76 -14.16
CA CYS A 27 -0.03 6.69 -12.84
C CYS A 27 1.00 6.92 -11.73
N CYS A 28 0.56 7.59 -10.68
CA CYS A 28 1.23 7.62 -9.39
C CYS A 28 0.63 6.52 -8.50
N VAL A 29 1.48 5.65 -7.99
CA VAL A 29 1.13 4.64 -7.00
C VAL A 29 1.72 5.02 -5.67
N GLU A 30 0.86 5.14 -4.67
CA GLU A 30 1.24 5.39 -3.28
C GLU A 30 0.95 4.15 -2.45
N ILE A 31 1.95 3.67 -1.71
CA ILE A 31 1.83 2.51 -0.83
C ILE A 31 2.12 2.98 0.59
N ASN A 32 1.12 2.86 1.45
CA ASN A 32 1.22 3.17 2.87
C ASN A 32 1.22 1.88 3.68
N ALA A 33 2.11 1.79 4.66
CA ALA A 33 2.16 0.66 5.58
C ALA A 33 2.12 1.18 7.03
N PHE A 34 1.26 0.59 7.85
CA PHE A 34 1.15 0.96 9.27
C PHE A 34 0.71 -0.25 10.10
N TRP A 35 0.94 -0.15 11.40
CA TRP A 35 0.38 -1.10 12.37
C TRP A 35 -1.14 -1.05 12.32
N ASP A 36 -1.79 -2.20 12.13
CA ASP A 36 -3.25 -2.25 12.03
C ASP A 36 -3.94 -1.91 13.36
N ASP A 37 -3.32 -2.30 14.47
CA ASP A 37 -3.80 -2.03 15.85
C ASP A 37 -2.65 -1.60 16.78
N LYS A 38 -1.63 -2.46 16.93
CA LYS A 38 -0.53 -2.25 17.88
C LYS A 38 0.85 -2.49 17.26
N PRO A 39 1.92 -1.87 17.81
CA PRO A 39 3.29 -2.16 17.40
C PRO A 39 3.64 -3.66 17.51
N ASN A 40 4.38 -4.17 16.53
CA ASN A 40 4.76 -5.58 16.39
C ASN A 40 3.59 -6.56 16.21
N GLY A 41 2.40 -6.06 15.84
CA GLY A 41 1.22 -6.84 15.50
C GLY A 41 1.07 -7.03 13.99
N ASP A 42 -0.16 -7.08 13.51
CA ASP A 42 -0.44 -7.13 12.08
C ASP A 42 -0.13 -5.77 11.42
N ILE A 43 0.27 -5.83 10.15
CA ILE A 43 0.52 -4.65 9.33
C ILE A 43 -0.59 -4.54 8.30
N ARG A 44 -1.22 -3.35 8.22
CA ARG A 44 -2.09 -3.01 7.09
C ARG A 44 -1.26 -2.29 6.03
N VAL A 45 -1.43 -2.71 4.80
CA VAL A 45 -0.87 -2.06 3.62
C VAL A 45 -2.02 -1.52 2.78
N ILE A 46 -2.00 -0.22 2.51
CA ILE A 46 -2.97 0.45 1.63
C ILE A 46 -2.23 0.90 0.37
N LEU A 47 -2.83 0.62 -0.77
CA LEU A 47 -2.33 0.96 -2.08
C LEU A 47 -3.33 1.89 -2.77
N SER A 48 -2.86 3.06 -3.21
CA SER A 48 -3.66 4.07 -3.89
C SER A 48 -3.06 4.34 -5.27
N ILE A 49 -3.90 4.38 -6.31
CA ILE A 49 -3.49 4.68 -7.69
C ILE A 49 -4.20 5.95 -8.16
N ASP A 50 -3.41 6.93 -8.56
CA ASP A 50 -3.85 8.19 -9.17
C ASP A 50 -3.33 8.30 -10.61
N ASP A 51 -4.21 8.51 -11.58
CA ASP A 51 -3.86 8.68 -13.00
C ASP A 51 -3.85 10.15 -13.45
N GLY A 52 -4.01 11.09 -12.51
CA GLY A 52 -4.09 12.53 -12.77
C GLY A 52 -5.38 12.95 -13.49
N GLY A 53 -6.36 12.04 -13.61
CA GLY A 53 -7.65 12.25 -14.24
C GLY A 53 -8.67 12.99 -13.36
N ARG A 54 -9.95 12.95 -13.75
CA ARG A 54 -11.05 13.59 -12.98
C ARG A 54 -11.22 13.00 -11.57
N ASP A 55 -10.70 11.79 -11.36
CA ASP A 55 -10.77 11.05 -10.09
C ASP A 55 -9.50 11.22 -9.24
N ALA A 56 -8.63 12.20 -9.53
CA ALA A 56 -7.47 12.54 -8.69
C ALA A 56 -7.83 12.90 -7.23
N LEU A 57 -9.13 13.04 -6.91
CA LEU A 57 -9.65 13.24 -5.55
C LEU A 57 -10.10 11.94 -4.85
N MET A 58 -10.20 10.81 -5.58
CA MET A 58 -10.55 9.48 -5.07
C MET A 58 -9.74 8.40 -5.82
N PRO A 59 -8.45 8.22 -5.49
CA PRO A 59 -7.62 7.20 -6.12
C PRO A 59 -8.20 5.80 -5.94
N TYR A 60 -7.96 4.92 -6.91
CA TYR A 60 -8.34 3.51 -6.78
C TYR A 60 -7.54 2.88 -5.65
N GLY A 61 -8.26 2.41 -4.63
CA GLY A 61 -7.69 1.86 -3.41
C GLY A 61 -7.82 0.34 -3.33
N HIS A 62 -6.77 -0.33 -2.87
CA HIS A 62 -6.84 -1.71 -2.38
C HIS A 62 -6.03 -1.79 -1.08
N ASP A 63 -6.45 -2.63 -0.13
CA ASP A 63 -5.69 -2.89 1.07
C ASP A 63 -5.63 -4.37 1.41
N PHE A 64 -4.63 -4.76 2.19
CA PHE A 64 -4.53 -6.08 2.78
C PHE A 64 -3.86 -6.01 4.15
N ILE A 65 -4.06 -7.05 4.95
CA ILE A 65 -3.47 -7.19 6.28
C ILE A 65 -2.51 -8.38 6.27
N LEU A 66 -1.31 -8.18 6.82
CA LEU A 66 -0.27 -9.19 6.91
C LEU A 66 0.09 -9.45 8.38
N SER A 67 -0.04 -10.70 8.80
CA SER A 67 0.36 -11.13 10.14
C SER A 67 1.87 -11.33 10.28
N PRO A 68 2.43 -11.30 11.51
CA PRO A 68 3.86 -11.50 11.76
C PRO A 68 4.46 -12.80 11.20
N ASP A 69 3.62 -13.83 11.03
CA ASP A 69 4.02 -15.12 10.43
C ASP A 69 4.06 -15.09 8.88
N GLY A 70 3.68 -13.96 8.28
CA GLY A 70 3.66 -13.74 6.84
C GLY A 70 2.37 -14.18 6.14
N SER A 71 1.34 -14.59 6.88
CA SER A 71 0.02 -14.91 6.33
C SER A 71 -0.81 -13.65 6.07
N PHE A 72 -1.67 -13.70 5.05
CA PHE A 72 -2.68 -12.67 4.82
C PHE A 72 -3.91 -12.96 5.69
N VAL A 73 -4.47 -11.92 6.30
CA VAL A 73 -5.65 -12.03 7.16
C VAL A 73 -6.90 -11.72 6.36
N GLY A 74 -7.87 -12.64 6.36
CA GLY A 74 -9.21 -12.42 5.78
C GLY A 74 -9.32 -12.68 4.26
N GLU A 75 -8.28 -13.21 3.63
CA GLU A 75 -8.28 -13.72 2.24
C GLU A 75 -8.60 -15.22 2.17
#